data_AF-A0A418IRE8-F1
#
_entry.id   AF-A0A418IRE8-F1
#
_cell.length_a   1.000
_cell.length_b   1.000
_cell.length_c   1.000
_cell.angle_alpha   90.00
_cell.angle_beta   90.00
_cell.angle_gamma   90.00
#
_symmetry.space_group_name_H-M   'P 1'
#
loop_
_entity.id
_entity.type
_entity.pdbx_description
1 polymer ?
#
loop_
_entity_poly.entity_id
_entity_poly.type
_entity_poly.pdbx_seq_one_letter_code
_entity_poly.pdbx_strand_id
1 'polypeptide(L)'
;MSMDYITRPEFEQHQKHMDTRFDAIEAKINLNNQILSKDIKEAVSSLKEEINDKKITTNRFWIGISIPAIISIIGILISILT
;
A
#
# COMPACT_ATOMS: atom_id res chain seq x y z
N MET A 1 0.81 46.43 -19.03
CA MET A 1 0.61 45.11 -18.40
C MET A 1 -0.53 44.43 -19.14
N SER A 2 -0.27 43.28 -19.79
CA SER A 2 -1.34 42.44 -20.33
C SER A 2 -2.08 41.81 -19.16
N MET A 3 -3.40 41.97 -19.09
CA MET A 3 -4.24 41.36 -18.08
C MET A 3 -4.61 39.96 -18.56
N ASP A 4 -3.68 39.01 -18.46
CA ASP A 4 -3.90 37.60 -18.81
C ASP A 4 -4.69 36.91 -17.69
N TYR A 5 -5.98 37.26 -17.56
CA TYR A 5 -6.89 36.56 -16.66
C TYR A 5 -7.70 35.52 -17.41
N ILE A 6 -7.82 34.35 -16.79
CA ILE A 6 -8.72 33.31 -17.25
C ILE A 6 -10.17 33.77 -17.12
N THR A 7 -10.98 33.42 -18.10
CA THR A 7 -12.42 33.66 -18.06
C THR A 7 -13.11 32.67 -17.12
N ARG A 8 -14.30 33.01 -16.62
CA ARG A 8 -15.08 32.10 -15.75
C ARG A 8 -15.35 30.73 -16.40
N PRO A 9 -15.75 30.63 -17.68
CA PRO A 9 -15.94 29.33 -18.33
C PRO A 9 -14.66 28.51 -18.42
N GLU A 10 -13.52 29.14 -18.70
CA GLU A 10 -12.21 28.45 -18.73
C GLU A 10 -11.86 27.89 -17.35
N PHE A 11 -12.06 28.68 -16.29
CA PHE A 11 -11.83 28.22 -14.92
C PHE A 11 -12.71 27.01 -14.55
N GLU A 12 -14.02 27.06 -14.86
CA GLU A 12 -14.95 25.96 -14.60
C GLU A 12 -14.55 24.69 -15.36
N GLN A 13 -14.09 24.83 -16.60
CA GLN A 13 -13.59 23.71 -17.39
C GLN A 13 -12.31 23.11 -16.78
N HIS A 14 -11.39 23.97 -16.31
CA HIS A 14 -10.18 23.53 -15.62
C HIS A 14 -10.49 22.82 -14.30
N GLN A 15 -11.43 23.35 -13.51
CA GLN A 15 -11.89 22.71 -12.28
C GLN A 15 -12.47 21.33 -12.57
N LYS A 16 -13.42 21.23 -13.51
CA LYS A 16 -14.04 19.96 -13.89
C LYS A 16 -13.02 18.93 -14.40
N HIS A 17 -12.02 19.38 -15.16
CA HIS A 17 -10.96 18.50 -15.63
C HIS A 17 -10.11 17.96 -14.47
N MET A 18 -9.78 18.81 -13.50
CA MET A 18 -9.03 18.39 -12.30
C MET A 18 -9.84 17.43 -11.44
N ASP A 19 -11.11 17.71 -11.17
CA ASP A 19 -11.99 16.84 -10.39
C ASP A 19 -12.08 15.44 -11.02
N THR A 20 -12.31 15.39 -12.34
CA THR A 20 -12.35 14.12 -13.09
C THR A 20 -11.05 13.32 -12.96
N ARG A 21 -9.89 13.99 -12.93
CA ARG A 21 -8.60 13.31 -12.77
C ARG A 21 -8.42 12.78 -11.35
N PHE A 22 -8.86 13.52 -10.33
CA PHE A 22 -8.79 13.07 -8.94
C PHE A 22 -9.74 11.89 -8.70
N ASP A 23 -10.97 11.95 -9.19
CA ASP A 23 -11.93 10.83 -9.10
C ASP A 23 -11.36 9.55 -9.74
N ALA A 24 -10.72 9.68 -10.91
CA ALA A 24 -10.09 8.54 -11.59
C ALA A 24 -8.89 7.98 -10.82
N ILE A 25 -8.13 8.82 -10.12
CA ILE A 25 -7.02 8.38 -9.25
C ILE A 25 -7.58 7.66 -8.02
N GLU A 26 -8.60 8.22 -7.37
CA GLU A 26 -9.24 7.61 -6.20
C GLU A 26 -9.81 6.23 -6.54
N ALA A 27 -10.49 6.09 -7.68
CA ALA A 27 -11.00 4.82 -8.16
C ALA A 27 -9.89 3.76 -8.33
N LYS A 28 -8.74 4.16 -8.89
CA LYS A 28 -7.57 3.27 -9.04
C LYS A 28 -6.94 2.90 -7.70
N ILE A 29 -6.84 3.84 -6.77
CA ILE A 29 -6.32 3.58 -5.42
C ILE A 29 -7.23 2.58 -4.69
N ASN A 30 -8.55 2.78 -4.76
CA ASN A 30 -9.53 1.88 -4.15
C ASN A 30 -9.45 0.47 -4.74
N LEU A 31 -9.33 0.35 -6.07
CA LEU A 31 -9.14 -0.94 -6.74
C LEU A 31 -7.84 -1.61 -6.30
N ASN A 32 -6.73 -0.89 -6.26
CA ASN A 32 -5.44 -1.41 -5.79
C ASN A 32 -5.52 -1.88 -4.34
N ASN A 33 -6.18 -1.11 -3.47
CA ASN A 33 -6.37 -1.50 -2.06
C ASN A 33 -7.20 -2.77 -1.93
N GLN A 34 -8.22 -2.96 -2.77
CA GLN A 34 -9.01 -4.20 -2.80
C GLN A 34 -8.20 -5.40 -3.27
N ILE A 35 -7.41 -5.25 -4.35
CA ILE A 35 -6.54 -6.31 -4.86
C ILE A 35 -5.48 -6.67 -3.81
N LEU A 36 -4.78 -5.68 -3.25
CA LEU A 36 -3.78 -5.91 -2.20
C LEU A 36 -4.39 -6.59 -0.98
N SER A 37 -5.58 -6.17 -0.55
CA SER A 37 -6.27 -6.80 0.58
C SER A 37 -6.64 -8.25 0.29
N LYS A 38 -7.01 -8.56 -0.96
CA LYS A 38 -7.30 -9.93 -1.40
C LYS A 38 -6.03 -10.77 -1.43
N ASP A 39 -4.97 -10.29 -2.07
CA ASP A 39 -3.70 -11.01 -2.20
C ASP A 39 -3.06 -11.25 -0.82
N ILE A 40 -3.14 -10.28 0.09
CA ILE A 40 -2.69 -10.44 1.48
C ILE A 40 -3.53 -11.51 2.18
N LYS A 41 -4.86 -11.50 2.03
CA LYS A 41 -5.72 -12.53 2.65
C LYS A 41 -5.44 -13.92 2.10
N GLU A 42 -5.24 -14.05 0.79
CA GLU A 42 -4.88 -15.31 0.16
C GLU A 42 -3.52 -15.79 0.64
N ALA A 43 -2.49 -14.93 0.64
CA ALA A 43 -1.16 -15.26 1.15
C ALA A 43 -1.19 -15.66 2.63
N VAL A 44 -1.94 -14.95 3.47
CA VAL A 44 -2.13 -15.28 4.89
C VAL A 44 -2.86 -16.61 5.07
N SER A 45 -3.89 -16.88 4.24
CA SER A 45 -4.60 -18.16 4.28
C SER A 45 -3.70 -19.32 3.87
N SER A 46 -2.93 -19.17 2.79
CA SER A 46 -1.96 -20.17 2.34
C SER A 46 -0.86 -20.39 3.37
N LEU A 47 -0.34 -19.34 4.01
CA LEU A 47 0.61 -19.48 5.12
C LEU A 47 0.01 -20.24 6.30
N LYS A 48 -1.25 -19.94 6.64
CA LYS A 48 -1.96 -20.62 7.73
C LYS A 48 -2.17 -22.10 7.42
N GLU A 49 -2.56 -22.43 6.19
CA GLU A 49 -2.69 -23.81 5.71
C GLU A 49 -1.35 -24.52 5.73
N GLU A 50 -0.28 -23.92 5.19
CA GLU A 50 1.07 -24.49 5.22
C GLU A 50 1.56 -24.75 6.65
N ILE A 51 1.32 -23.84 7.59
CA ILE A 51 1.67 -24.02 9.01
C ILE A 51 0.90 -25.19 9.63
N ASN A 52 -0.40 -25.29 9.33
CA ASN A 52 -1.30 -26.30 9.88
C ASN A 52 -1.02 -27.70 9.30
N ASP A 53 -0.88 -27.81 7.98
CA ASP A 53 -0.63 -29.07 7.28
C ASP A 53 0.74 -29.65 7.59
N LYS A 54 1.78 -28.81 7.70
CA LYS A 54 3.14 -29.30 7.99
C LYS A 54 3.43 -29.52 9.47
N LYS A 55 2.47 -29.33 10.40
CA LYS A 55 2.72 -29.33 11.86
C LYS A 55 4.01 -28.54 12.18
N ILE A 56 4.18 -27.35 11.61
CA ILE A 56 5.40 -26.56 11.82
C ILE A 56 5.33 -25.82 13.17
N THR A 57 5.18 -26.59 14.24
CA THR A 57 5.39 -26.14 15.62
C THR A 57 6.86 -26.26 16.02
N THR A 58 7.75 -26.63 15.11
CA THR A 58 9.18 -26.71 15.42
C THR A 58 9.75 -25.30 15.49
N ASN A 59 10.27 -24.92 16.66
CA ASN A 59 10.89 -23.62 16.95
C ASN A 59 11.79 -23.07 15.82
N ARG A 60 12.42 -23.95 15.04
CA ARG A 60 13.32 -23.60 13.94
C ARG A 60 12.67 -22.81 12.79
N PHE A 61 11.40 -23.05 12.47
CA PHE A 61 10.69 -22.29 11.42
C PHE A 61 10.33 -20.88 11.88
N TRP A 62 9.82 -20.76 13.11
CA TRP A 62 9.55 -19.46 13.74
C TRP A 62 10.83 -18.66 13.93
N ILE A 63 11.96 -19.30 14.23
CA ILE A 63 13.29 -18.67 14.24
C ILE A 63 13.66 -18.13 12.85
N GLY A 64 13.41 -18.90 11.79
CA GLY A 64 13.69 -18.50 10.41
C GLY A 64 12.89 -17.29 9.93
N ILE A 65 11.64 -17.13 10.39
CA ILE A 65 10.80 -15.97 10.06
C ILE A 65 11.05 -14.78 10.99
N SER A 66 11.25 -15.02 12.29
CA SER A 66 11.34 -13.95 13.28
C SER A 66 12.69 -13.23 13.27
N ILE A 67 13.80 -13.93 13.01
CA ILE A 67 15.14 -13.31 13.01
C ILE A 67 15.27 -12.22 11.93
N PRO A 68 14.93 -12.47 10.64
CA PRO A 68 15.00 -11.43 9.62
C PRO A 68 14.09 -10.24 9.93
N ALA A 69 12.87 -10.49 10.43
CA ALA A 69 11.93 -9.43 10.78
C ALA A 69 12.44 -8.52 11.90
N ILE A 70 13.03 -9.10 12.97
CA ILE A 70 13.61 -8.34 14.08
C ILE A 70 14.81 -7.51 13.61
N ILE A 71 15.69 -8.08 12.78
CA ILE A 71 16.85 -7.36 12.22
C ILE A 71 16.37 -6.19 11.37
N SER A 72 15.35 -6.37 10.53
CA SER A 72 14.77 -5.29 9.74
C SER A 72 14.20 -4.18 10.62
N ILE A 73 13.48 -4.51 11.69
CA ILE A 73 12.93 -3.51 12.64
C ILE A 73 14.07 -2.75 13.34
N ILE A 74 15.11 -3.44 13.80
CA ILE A 74 16.27 -2.79 14.43
C ILE A 74 16.99 -1.88 13.43
N GLY A 75 17.17 -2.30 12.18
CA GLY A 75 17.77 -1.48 11.14
C GLY A 75 16.97 -0.21 10.87
N ILE A 76 15.64 -0.30 10.84
CA ILE A 76 14.75 0.85 10.71
C ILE A 76 14.90 1.78 11.92
N LEU A 77 14.92 1.25 13.14
CA LEU A 77 15.08 2.05 14.36
C LEU A 77 16.42 2.79 14.41
N ILE A 78 17.52 2.12 14.06
CA ILE A 78 18.85 2.75 13.97
C ILE A 78 18.84 3.85 12.90
N SER A 79 18.25 3.59 11.74
CA SER A 79 18.14 4.58 10.65
C SER A 79 17.31 5.81 11.02
N ILE A 80 16.40 5.70 12.00
CA ILE A 80 15.58 6.82 12.47
C ILE A 80 16.30 7.59 13.59
N LEU A 81 17.12 6.90 14.39
CA LEU A 81 17.82 7.47 15.55
C LEU A 81 19.21 8.04 15.24
N THR A 82 19.76 7.79 14.05
CA THR A 82 21.07 8.30 13.58
C THR A 82 20.84 9.33 12.47
#